data_AF-A0AAV8RPH9-F1
#
_entry.id   AF-A0AAV8RPH9-F1
#
_cell.length_a   1.000
_cell.length_b   1.000
_cell.length_c   1.000
_cell.angle_alpha   90.00
_cell.angle_beta   90.00
_cell.angle_gamma   90.00
#
_symmetry.space_group_name_H-M   'P 1'
#
loop_
_entity.id
_entity.type
_entity.pdbx_description
1 polymer ?
#
loop_
_entity_poly.entity_id
_entity_poly.type
_entity_poly.pdbx_seq_one_letter_code
_entity_poly.pdbx_strand_id
1 'polypeptide(L)'
;MQCGSIGWSGGATLGYAQAVKGSKRVIAFIGDGSFQVRHEEELKEEIETAVGSKQACLCFIEVIVHKDDTSKELPEWGSRVCSASSRPPNPQ
;
A
#
# COMPACT_ATOMS: atom_id res chain seq x y z
N MET A 1 -15.91 15.52 2.39
CA MET A 1 -14.64 14.76 2.39
C MET A 1 -14.88 13.48 1.60
N GLN A 2 -14.14 13.25 0.52
CA GLN A 2 -14.13 11.97 -0.20
C GLN A 2 -13.07 11.08 0.46
N CYS A 3 -13.51 10.06 1.19
CA CYS A 3 -12.64 9.01 1.74
C CYS A 3 -12.58 7.82 0.78
N GLY A 4 -11.50 7.04 0.81
CA GLY A 4 -11.34 5.85 -0.03
C GLY A 4 -10.89 6.10 -1.47
N SER A 5 -10.25 7.25 -1.75
CA SER A 5 -9.66 7.53 -3.07
C SER A 5 -8.31 6.81 -3.24
N ILE A 6 -8.16 6.07 -4.35
CA ILE A 6 -6.87 5.46 -4.74
C ILE A 6 -5.84 6.57 -4.98
N GLY A 7 -4.63 6.41 -4.44
CA GLY A 7 -3.55 7.41 -4.51
C GLY A 7 -3.49 8.39 -3.34
N TRP A 8 -4.51 8.43 -2.47
CA TRP A 8 -4.50 9.28 -1.28
C TRP A 8 -3.32 9.00 -0.34
N SER A 9 -2.92 7.72 -0.21
CA SER A 9 -1.85 7.28 0.69
C SER A 9 -0.52 7.96 0.40
N GLY A 10 -0.14 8.18 -0.86
CA GLY A 10 1.15 8.81 -1.20
C GLY A 10 1.29 10.22 -0.63
N GLY A 11 0.30 11.08 -0.89
CA GLY A 11 0.27 12.44 -0.36
C GLY A 11 0.14 12.47 1.16
N ALA A 12 -0.70 11.59 1.73
CA ALA A 12 -0.90 11.49 3.17
C ALA A 12 0.39 11.10 3.90
N THR A 13 1.14 10.12 3.38
CA THR A 13 2.42 9.67 3.93
C THR A 13 3.45 10.80 3.93
N LEU A 14 3.61 11.51 2.81
CA LEU A 14 4.58 12.60 2.72
C LEU A 14 4.23 13.76 3.68
N GLY A 15 2.96 14.15 3.75
CA GLY A 15 2.50 15.17 4.67
C GLY A 15 2.71 14.76 6.14
N TYR A 16 2.43 13.50 6.48
CA TYR A 16 2.66 12.97 7.82
C TYR A 16 4.15 12.95 8.17
N ALA A 17 5.02 12.53 7.25
CA ALA A 17 6.47 12.53 7.43
C ALA A 17 7.02 13.94 7.73
N GLN A 18 6.52 14.97 7.03
CA GLN A 18 6.87 16.36 7.32
C GLN A 18 6.35 16.81 8.69
N ALA A 19 5.13 16.42 9.06
CA ALA A 19 4.52 16.80 10.33
C ALA A 19 5.26 16.23 11.55
N VAL A 20 5.73 14.98 11.47
CA VAL A 20 6.44 14.34 12.59
C VAL A 20 7.89 14.80 12.75
N LYS A 21 8.46 15.55 11.79
CA LYS A 21 9.81 16.12 11.86
C LYS A 21 10.89 15.14 12.35
N GLY A 22 10.83 13.90 11.87
CA GLY A 22 11.80 12.84 12.22
C GLY A 22 11.60 12.20 13.60
N SER A 23 10.58 12.57 14.38
CA SER A 23 10.26 11.92 15.66
C SER A 23 9.72 10.49 15.51
N LYS A 24 9.30 10.12 14.29
CA LYS A 24 8.82 8.77 13.95
C LYS A 24 9.34 8.36 12.59
N ARG A 25 9.63 7.06 12.44
CA ARG A 25 9.81 6.42 11.13
C ARG A 25 8.43 6.22 10.50
N VAL A 26 8.27 6.71 9.28
CA VAL A 26 7.03 6.60 8.51
C VAL A 26 7.19 5.52 7.45
N ILE A 27 6.24 4.59 7.39
CA ILE A 27 6.21 3.47 6.44
C ILE A 27 4.86 3.51 5.73
N ALA A 28 4.86 3.27 4.42
CA ALA A 28 3.65 3.19 3.61
C ALA A 28 3.67 1.95 2.72
N PHE A 29 2.52 1.30 2.61
CA PHE A 29 2.27 0.24 1.64
C PHE A 29 1.35 0.81 0.57
N ILE A 30 1.85 0.92 -0.65
CA ILE A 30 1.14 1.53 -1.78
C ILE A 30 1.19 0.52 -2.94
N GLY A 31 0.06 0.37 -3.66
CA GLY A 31 0.02 -0.34 -4.93
C GLY A 31 0.93 0.31 -5.98
N ASP A 32 1.12 -0.37 -7.11
CA ASP A 32 2.28 -0.29 -7.99
C ASP A 32 2.77 1.11 -8.47
N GLY A 33 4.12 1.18 -8.60
CA GLY A 33 4.95 2.29 -9.11
C GLY A 33 6.49 2.17 -8.83
N SER A 34 7.22 1.38 -9.64
CA SER A 34 8.68 1.33 -9.98
C SER A 34 9.80 1.20 -8.91
N PHE A 35 10.38 -0.02 -8.81
CA PHE A 35 11.76 -0.53 -8.54
C PHE A 35 11.67 -2.02 -8.14
N GLN A 36 12.06 -2.98 -9.00
CA GLN A 36 11.59 -4.38 -8.89
C GLN A 36 12.40 -5.26 -7.91
N VAL A 37 11.79 -5.69 -6.82
CA VAL A 37 12.23 -6.76 -5.90
C VAL A 37 11.42 -8.01 -6.16
N ARG A 38 12.07 -9.16 -6.36
CA ARG A 38 11.42 -10.37 -6.87
C ARG A 38 11.25 -11.45 -5.82
N HIS A 39 12.13 -11.53 -4.83
CA HIS A 39 12.21 -12.66 -3.90
C HIS A 39 12.41 -12.18 -2.45
N GLU A 40 12.18 -13.07 -1.49
CA GLU A 40 12.22 -12.75 -0.05
C GLU A 40 13.57 -12.20 0.41
N GLU A 41 14.68 -12.79 -0.04
CA GLU A 41 16.02 -12.38 0.39
C GLU A 41 16.36 -10.96 -0.09
N GLU A 42 16.04 -10.63 -1.34
CA GLU A 42 16.20 -9.27 -1.87
C GLU A 42 15.38 -8.25 -1.04
N LEU A 43 14.15 -8.62 -0.64
CA LEU A 43 13.32 -7.75 0.19
C LEU A 43 13.94 -7.51 1.57
N LYS A 44 14.54 -8.53 2.19
CA LYS A 44 15.24 -8.38 3.47
C LYS A 44 16.43 -7.42 3.34
N GLU A 45 17.25 -7.60 2.31
CA GLU A 45 18.43 -6.76 2.06
C GLU A 45 18.07 -5.29 1.80
N GLU A 46 17.00 -5.04 1.03
CA GLU A 46 16.51 -3.69 0.74
C GLU A 46 15.93 -3.01 1.99
N ILE A 47 15.21 -3.76 2.84
CA ILE A 47 14.73 -3.26 4.13
C ILE A 47 15.91 -2.91 5.04
N GLU A 48 16.91 -3.79 5.16
CA GLU A 48 18.12 -3.53 5.95
C GLU A 48 18.85 -2.27 5.47
N THR A 49 18.97 -2.10 4.15
CA THR A 49 19.55 -0.91 3.53
C THR A 49 18.75 0.35 3.85
N ALA A 50 17.41 0.29 3.75
CA ALA A 50 16.51 1.41 4.04
C ALA A 50 16.54 1.83 5.51
N VAL A 51 16.60 0.87 6.44
CA VAL A 51 16.63 1.16 7.89
C VAL A 51 18.04 1.51 8.40
N GLY A 52 19.09 1.12 7.68
CA GLY A 52 20.48 1.36 8.01
C GLY A 52 21.09 2.53 7.22
N SER A 53 21.83 2.21 6.16
CA SER A 53 22.64 3.19 5.42
C SER A 53 21.83 4.29 4.74
N LYS A 54 20.55 4.03 4.43
CA LYS A 54 19.63 4.97 3.77
C LYS A 54 18.56 5.55 4.72
N GLN A 55 18.77 5.51 6.04
CA GLN A 55 17.78 5.97 7.02
C GLN A 55 17.35 7.45 6.89
N ALA A 56 18.13 8.27 6.19
CA ALA A 56 17.84 9.69 5.92
C ALA A 56 17.22 9.92 4.53
N CYS A 57 16.97 8.87 3.75
CA CYS A 57 16.42 8.93 2.40
C CYS A 57 14.95 8.49 2.38
N LEU A 58 14.23 8.94 1.35
CA LEU A 58 12.99 8.31 0.94
C LEU A 58 13.35 7.07 0.11
N CYS A 59 12.96 5.89 0.58
CA CYS A 59 13.23 4.61 -0.09
C CYS A 59 11.94 4.06 -0.69
N PHE A 60 11.99 3.68 -1.96
CA PHE A 60 10.94 2.93 -2.65
C PHE A 60 11.41 1.50 -2.85
N ILE A 61 10.59 0.54 -2.43
CA ILE A 61 10.84 -0.90 -2.57
C ILE A 61 9.58 -1.47 -3.24
N GLU A 62 9.63 -1.81 -4.53
CA GLU A 62 8.50 -2.43 -5.23
C GLU A 62 8.65 -3.95 -5.16
N VAL A 63 7.66 -4.61 -4.55
CA VAL A 63 7.65 -6.07 -4.38
C VAL A 63 6.79 -6.67 -5.47
N ILE A 64 7.39 -7.51 -6.31
CA ILE A 64 6.69 -8.20 -7.40
C ILE A 64 5.99 -9.43 -6.84
N VAL A 65 4.67 -9.39 -6.84
CA VAL A 65 3.80 -10.51 -6.46
C VAL A 65 2.93 -10.94 -7.62
N HIS A 66 2.44 -12.18 -7.60
CA HIS A 66 1.46 -12.62 -8.57
C HIS A 66 0.15 -11.85 -8.38
N LYS A 67 -0.54 -11.50 -9.47
CA LYS A 67 -1.80 -10.72 -9.41
C LYS A 67 -2.85 -11.32 -8.48
N ASP A 68 -2.91 -12.65 -8.43
CA ASP A 68 -3.88 -13.38 -7.62
C ASP A 68 -3.32 -13.74 -6.21
N ASP A 69 -2.08 -13.38 -5.91
CA ASP A 69 -1.48 -13.53 -4.58
C ASP A 69 -1.93 -12.38 -3.68
N THR A 70 -3.10 -12.57 -3.09
CA THR A 70 -3.72 -11.61 -2.18
C THR A 70 -4.26 -12.31 -0.94
N SER A 71 -4.56 -11.52 0.10
CA SER A 71 -5.23 -12.00 1.32
C SER A 71 -6.55 -12.71 0.97
N LYS A 72 -6.92 -13.76 1.71
CA LYS A 72 -8.17 -14.51 1.48
C LYS A 72 -9.41 -13.63 1.70
N GLU A 73 -9.26 -12.63 2.55
CA GLU A 73 -10.27 -11.67 2.95
C GLU A 73 -10.67 -10.74 1.79
N LEU A 74 -9.73 -10.40 0.89
CA LEU A 74 -10.01 -9.47 -0.21
C LEU A 74 -11.04 -10.01 -1.21
N PRO A 75 -10.91 -11.24 -1.75
CA PRO A 75 -11.93 -11.82 -2.62
C PRO A 75 -13.28 -12.02 -1.93
N GLU A 76 -13.28 -12.48 -0.67
CA GLU A 76 -14.50 -12.69 0.11
C GLU A 76 -15.27 -11.39 0.32
N TRP A 77 -14.55 -10.34 0.73
CA TRP A 77 -15.14 -9.02 0.92
C TRP A 77 -15.58 -8.40 -0.41
N GLY A 78 -14.74 -8.48 -1.45
CA GLY A 78 -15.04 -7.95 -2.78
C GLY A 78 -16.33 -8.55 -3.37
N SER A 79 -16.53 -9.87 -3.22
CA SER A 79 -17.76 -10.54 -3.66
C SER A 79 -19.02 -9.99 -2.97
N ARG A 80 -18.95 -9.74 -1.66
CA ARG A 80 -20.05 -9.15 -0.88
C ARG A 80 -20.34 -7.72 -1.33
N VAL A 81 -19.31 -6.92 -1.55
CA VAL A 81 -19.44 -5.53 -2.04
C VAL A 81 -20.07 -5.49 -3.43
N CYS A 82 -19.61 -6.33 -4.36
CA CYS A 82 -20.18 -6.44 -5.70
C CYS A 82 -21.67 -6.80 -5.67
N SER A 83 -22.05 -7.79 -4.84
CA SER A 83 -23.44 -8.22 -4.69
C SER A 83 -24.32 -7.11 -4.13
N ALA A 84 -23.86 -6.38 -3.11
CA ALA A 84 -24.60 -5.27 -2.51
C ALA A 84 -24.75 -4.09 -3.47
N SER A 85 -23.72 -3.80 -4.26
CA SER A 85 -23.69 -2.68 -5.20
C SER A 85 -24.53 -2.92 -6.45
N SER A 86 -24.69 -4.18 -6.85
CA SER A 86 -25.40 -4.58 -8.08
C SER A 86 -26.86 -5.00 -7.86
N ARG A 87 -27.39 -4.84 -6.64
CA ARG A 87 -28.76 -5.21 -6.31
C ARG A 87 -29.77 -4.37 -7.13
N PRO A 88 -30.87 -4.98 -7.62
CA PRO A 88 -31.89 -4.22 -8.34
C PRO A 88 -32.51 -3.13 -7.45
N PRO A 89 -32.98 -2.02 -8.04
CA PRO A 89 -33.70 -1.00 -7.29
C PRO A 89 -34.98 -1.60 -6.68
N ASN A 90 -35.32 -1.16 -5.47
CA ASN A 90 -36.52 -1.62 -4.78
C ASN A 90 -37.76 -1.16 -5.57
N PRO A 91 -38.65 -2.06 -6.03
CA PRO A 91 -39.79 -1.72 -6.87
C PRO A 91 -40.98 -1.05 -6.13
N GLN A 92 -40.74 -0.47 -4.96
CA GLN A 92 -41.74 0.27 -4.17
C GLN A 92 -42.00 1.66 -4.74
#